data_AF-A0A7W7HTX2-F1
#
_entry.id   AF-A0A7W7HTX2-F1
#
_cell.length_a   1.000
_cell.length_b   1.000
_cell.length_c   1.000
_cell.angle_alpha   90.00
_cell.angle_beta   90.00
_cell.angle_gamma   90.00
#
_symmetry.space_group_name_H-M   'P 1'
#
loop_
_entity.id
_entity.type
_entity.pdbx_description
1 polymer ?
#
loop_
_entity_poly.entity_id
_entity_poly.type
_entity_poly.pdbx_seq_one_letter_code
_entity_poly.pdbx_strand_id
1 'polypeptide(L)'
;MTTPSLPPPGMYRSRSRVTRNRAGLAAAGLALVLLGYLIGRLQGGADEPAVAAPPPASAPASATPAPEPSTEPATPEPATPGRDAYAVFQAEAASGQQGTDVEETEDEGGGQNVGWISNGDWLRFDDVDFGDTPATGFAARIASDADDDSRGRIEIRIDSPANPPAGTLITGDTDGWQDWTSRSTEIQPTTGRHTVFLVFAADDGDEFLNINYFAFRH
;
A
#
# COMPACT_ATOMS: atom_id res chain seq x y z
N MET A 1 -31.69 -35.92 -16.70
CA MET A 1 -31.39 -34.48 -16.54
C MET A 1 -30.85 -34.33 -15.14
N THR A 2 -29.55 -34.14 -15.01
CA THR A 2 -28.88 -34.04 -13.70
C THR A 2 -28.66 -32.56 -13.44
N THR A 3 -29.32 -32.01 -12.42
CA THR A 3 -29.10 -30.63 -11.99
C THR A 3 -27.66 -30.51 -11.48
N PRO A 4 -26.86 -29.52 -11.92
CA PRO A 4 -25.60 -29.23 -11.24
C PRO A 4 -25.91 -28.81 -9.80
N SER A 5 -25.18 -29.36 -8.84
CA SER A 5 -25.22 -28.88 -7.47
C SER A 5 -24.60 -27.49 -7.45
N LEU A 6 -25.31 -26.50 -6.91
CA LEU A 6 -24.69 -25.23 -6.54
C LEU A 6 -23.56 -25.52 -5.53
N PRO A 7 -22.41 -24.81 -5.61
CA PRO A 7 -21.41 -24.86 -4.56
C PRO A 7 -22.01 -24.33 -3.24
N PRO A 8 -21.49 -24.77 -2.08
CA PRO A 8 -21.91 -24.21 -0.79
C PRO A 8 -21.52 -22.72 -0.74
N PRO A 9 -22.34 -21.84 -0.15
CA PRO A 9 -21.99 -20.42 -0.06
C PRO A 9 -20.76 -20.22 0.82
N GLY A 10 -19.66 -19.78 0.21
CA GLY A 10 -18.50 -19.24 0.92
C GLY A 10 -18.94 -18.14 1.87
N MET A 11 -18.58 -18.24 3.14
CA MET A 11 -18.97 -17.26 4.18
C MET A 11 -18.07 -16.02 4.12
N TYR A 12 -18.04 -15.30 2.99
CA TYR A 12 -17.43 -13.98 2.95
C TYR A 12 -18.19 -13.06 3.92
N ARG A 13 -17.47 -12.57 4.93
CA ARG A 13 -18.00 -11.63 5.92
C ARG A 13 -17.21 -10.34 5.82
N SER A 14 -17.79 -9.36 5.13
CA SER A 14 -17.28 -8.01 5.11
C SER A 14 -17.11 -7.45 6.53
N ARG A 15 -15.96 -6.82 6.83
CA ARG A 15 -15.70 -6.24 8.17
C ARG A 15 -16.62 -5.03 8.40
N SER A 16 -17.16 -4.43 7.33
CA SER A 16 -18.14 -3.34 7.38
C SER A 16 -19.40 -3.67 8.22
N ARG A 17 -19.82 -4.95 8.32
CA ARG A 17 -20.93 -5.36 9.22
C ARG A 17 -20.55 -5.35 10.72
N VAL A 18 -19.27 -5.47 11.07
CA VAL A 18 -18.81 -5.51 12.47
C VAL A 18 -18.58 -4.09 13.03
N THR A 19 -18.09 -3.16 12.20
CA THR A 19 -17.72 -1.81 12.64
C THR A 19 -18.93 -0.91 12.95
N ARG A 20 -20.09 -1.14 12.33
CA ARG A 20 -21.35 -0.42 12.65
C ARG A 20 -21.76 -0.52 14.12
N ASN A 21 -21.34 -1.56 14.85
CA ASN A 21 -21.61 -1.73 16.27
C ASN A 21 -20.58 -1.04 17.21
N ARG A 22 -19.51 -0.42 16.69
CA ARG A 22 -18.44 0.21 17.50
C ARG A 22 -18.39 1.74 17.39
N ALA A 23 -19.03 2.33 16.37
CA ALA A 23 -19.14 3.78 16.21
C ALA A 23 -19.84 4.51 17.38
N GLY A 24 -20.63 3.79 18.20
CA GLY A 24 -21.32 4.34 19.37
C GLY A 24 -20.44 4.77 20.55
N LEU A 25 -19.12 4.54 20.52
CA LEU A 25 -18.21 4.81 21.66
C LEU A 25 -17.16 5.91 21.43
N ALA A 26 -16.98 6.41 20.20
CA ALA A 26 -16.00 7.47 19.91
C ALA A 26 -16.43 8.89 20.37
N ALA A 27 -17.72 9.10 20.65
CA ALA A 27 -18.26 10.40 21.07
C ALA A 27 -17.89 10.80 22.52
N ALA A 28 -17.38 9.89 23.35
CA ALA A 28 -17.07 10.16 24.76
C ALA A 28 -15.69 10.83 24.97
N GLY A 29 -14.75 10.71 24.02
CA GLY A 29 -13.37 11.17 24.20
C GLY A 29 -13.19 12.69 24.12
N LEU A 30 -13.99 13.38 23.29
CA LEU A 30 -13.78 14.80 22.99
C LEU A 30 -14.16 15.73 24.15
N ALA A 31 -15.04 15.28 25.06
CA ALA A 31 -15.50 16.08 26.20
C ALA A 31 -14.44 16.27 27.31
N LEU A 32 -13.52 15.30 27.46
CA LEU A 32 -12.50 15.34 28.52
C LEU A 32 -11.31 16.26 28.17
N VAL A 33 -10.96 16.38 26.88
CA VAL A 33 -9.86 17.25 26.43
C VAL A 33 -10.20 18.73 26.61
N LEU A 34 -11.45 19.12 26.36
CA LEU A 34 -11.93 20.50 26.56
C LEU A 34 -12.01 20.91 28.04
N LEU A 35 -12.25 19.96 28.96
CA LEU A 35 -12.26 20.24 30.40
C LEU A 35 -10.85 20.47 30.95
N GLY A 36 -9.84 19.73 30.45
CA GLY A 36 -8.43 19.92 30.84
C GLY A 36 -7.86 21.27 30.39
N TYR A 37 -8.22 21.75 29.20
CA TYR A 37 -7.71 23.01 28.66
C TYR A 37 -8.14 24.26 29.46
N LEU A 38 -9.25 24.18 30.20
CA LEU A 38 -9.81 25.34 30.92
C LEU A 38 -9.17 25.57 32.31
N ILE A 39 -8.48 24.58 32.89
CA ILE A 39 -7.90 24.66 34.25
C ILE A 39 -6.53 25.38 34.24
N GLY A 40 -5.79 25.34 33.12
CA GLY A 40 -4.43 25.86 33.03
C GLY A 40 -4.26 27.39 32.98
N ARG A 41 -5.32 28.19 33.13
CA ARG A 41 -5.28 29.67 32.92
C ARG A 41 -5.25 30.53 34.19
N LEU A 42 -5.03 29.97 35.38
CA LEU A 42 -5.00 30.72 36.64
C LEU A 42 -3.79 30.38 37.53
N GLN A 43 -2.60 30.83 37.11
CA GLN A 43 -1.52 31.27 38.02
C GLN A 43 -0.49 32.08 37.23
N GLY A 44 -0.47 33.39 37.46
CA GLY A 44 0.57 34.28 36.96
C GLY A 44 1.53 34.68 38.07
N GLY A 45 2.74 35.07 37.69
CA GLY A 45 3.77 35.62 38.58
C GLY A 45 4.99 35.98 37.74
N ALA A 46 5.34 37.27 37.71
CA ALA A 46 6.47 37.79 36.95
C ALA A 46 7.56 38.25 37.91
N ASP A 47 8.83 38.08 37.53
CA ASP A 47 9.96 38.93 37.93
C ASP A 47 11.14 38.71 36.97
N GLU A 48 11.82 39.80 36.61
CA GLU A 48 13.06 39.94 35.82
C GLU A 48 13.93 41.00 36.55
N PRO A 49 15.22 41.26 36.21
CA PRO A 49 16.14 40.59 35.29
C PRO A 49 17.54 40.31 35.90
N ALA A 50 18.45 39.69 35.13
CA ALA A 50 19.90 39.78 35.39
C ALA A 50 20.74 39.71 34.10
N VAL A 51 21.68 40.64 33.94
CA VAL A 51 22.48 40.87 32.72
C VAL A 51 23.88 40.24 32.81
N ALA A 52 24.34 39.57 31.73
CA ALA A 52 25.76 39.40 31.41
C ALA A 52 25.96 39.16 29.89
N ALA A 53 27.08 39.63 29.34
CA ALA A 53 27.34 39.78 27.90
C ALA A 53 28.43 38.80 27.36
N PRO A 54 28.64 38.67 26.03
CA PRO A 54 29.59 37.74 25.38
C PRO A 54 31.01 38.41 25.22
N PRO A 55 31.99 37.94 24.40
CA PRO A 55 32.09 36.76 23.52
C PRO A 55 33.33 35.89 23.94
N PRO A 56 34.35 35.45 23.14
CA PRO A 56 34.70 35.54 21.71
C PRO A 56 34.55 34.21 20.91
N ALA A 57 34.93 34.22 19.63
CA ALA A 57 35.19 33.04 18.79
C ALA A 57 36.71 32.88 18.51
N SER A 58 37.20 31.65 18.31
CA SER A 58 38.52 31.38 17.69
C SER A 58 38.61 29.93 17.18
N ALA A 59 38.90 29.80 15.89
CA ALA A 59 39.57 28.66 15.27
C ALA A 59 41.00 29.14 14.89
N PRO A 60 41.91 28.30 14.34
CA PRO A 60 41.85 26.86 14.06
C PRO A 60 43.05 26.07 14.66
N ALA A 61 43.07 24.75 14.49
CA ALA A 61 44.29 23.95 14.56
C ALA A 61 44.22 22.75 13.61
N SER A 62 45.15 22.68 12.65
CA SER A 62 45.25 21.59 11.69
C SER A 62 45.77 20.31 12.37
N ALA A 63 45.09 19.19 12.12
CA ALA A 63 45.69 17.87 12.29
C ALA A 63 45.91 17.26 10.90
N THR A 64 47.17 16.93 10.60
CA THR A 64 47.61 16.25 9.38
C THR A 64 46.90 14.90 9.22
N PRO A 65 46.48 14.49 8.00
CA PRO A 65 45.85 13.18 7.80
C PRO A 65 46.82 12.04 8.12
N ALA A 66 46.34 11.04 8.85
CA ALA A 66 46.96 9.72 8.88
C ALA A 66 46.77 9.06 7.49
N PRO A 67 47.71 8.19 7.04
CA PRO A 67 47.61 7.57 5.73
C PRO A 67 46.36 6.70 5.65
N GLU A 68 45.55 6.92 4.61
CA GLU A 68 44.41 6.09 4.28
C GLU A 68 44.88 4.65 4.01
N PRO A 69 44.24 3.61 4.58
CA PRO A 69 44.44 2.26 4.09
C PRO A 69 43.88 2.18 2.67
N SER A 70 44.74 1.83 1.70
CA SER A 70 44.38 1.74 0.29
C SER A 70 43.08 0.97 0.09
N THR A 71 42.06 1.65 -0.44
CA THR A 71 40.81 1.00 -0.82
C THR A 71 41.06 0.15 -2.07
N GLU A 72 41.31 -1.14 -1.85
CA GLU A 72 41.21 -2.15 -2.89
C GLU A 72 39.80 -2.06 -3.51
N PRO A 73 39.65 -1.98 -4.84
CA PRO A 73 38.34 -1.83 -5.45
C PRO A 73 37.49 -3.06 -5.13
N ALA A 74 36.45 -2.87 -4.33
CA ALA A 74 35.50 -3.93 -4.03
C ALA A 74 34.87 -4.42 -5.34
N THR A 75 35.17 -5.67 -5.71
CA THR A 75 34.45 -6.39 -6.77
C THR A 75 32.96 -6.27 -6.47
N PRO A 76 32.13 -5.74 -7.39
CA PRO A 76 30.70 -5.64 -7.15
C PRO A 76 30.14 -7.05 -6.95
N GLU A 77 29.49 -7.27 -5.81
CA GLU A 77 28.73 -8.47 -5.54
C GLU A 77 27.66 -8.63 -6.64
N PRO A 78 27.48 -9.83 -7.23
CA PRO A 78 26.50 -10.01 -8.30
C PRO A 78 25.11 -9.66 -7.78
N ALA A 79 24.50 -8.63 -8.37
CA ALA A 79 23.15 -8.21 -8.02
C ALA A 79 22.19 -9.41 -8.15
N THR A 80 21.39 -9.64 -7.10
CA THR A 80 20.38 -10.70 -7.10
C THR A 80 19.44 -10.51 -8.31
N PRO A 81 19.18 -11.55 -9.12
CA PRO A 81 18.23 -11.44 -10.22
C PRO A 81 16.85 -11.09 -9.66
N GLY A 82 16.22 -10.09 -10.27
CA GLY A 82 14.94 -9.55 -9.83
C GLY A 82 13.79 -10.42 -10.28
N ARG A 83 12.59 -10.12 -9.79
CA ARG A 83 11.39 -10.83 -10.21
C ARG A 83 10.89 -10.25 -11.53
N ASP A 84 10.97 -11.05 -12.58
CA ASP A 84 10.45 -10.76 -13.92
C ASP A 84 9.02 -10.19 -13.85
N ALA A 85 8.84 -8.94 -14.31
CA ALA A 85 7.57 -8.22 -14.32
C ALA A 85 6.48 -8.91 -15.15
N TYR A 86 6.87 -9.72 -16.14
CA TYR A 86 5.97 -10.44 -17.05
C TYR A 86 5.56 -11.82 -16.51
N ALA A 87 6.17 -12.27 -15.41
CA ALA A 87 5.72 -13.44 -14.67
C ALA A 87 4.45 -13.12 -13.86
N VAL A 88 3.74 -14.16 -13.39
CA VAL A 88 2.55 -13.97 -12.54
C VAL A 88 2.97 -13.60 -11.11
N PHE A 89 2.38 -12.52 -10.60
CA PHE A 89 2.46 -12.05 -9.23
C PHE A 89 1.21 -12.44 -8.46
N GLN A 90 1.33 -13.49 -7.65
CA GLN A 90 0.36 -13.81 -6.60
C GLN A 90 0.27 -12.64 -5.62
N ALA A 91 -0.94 -12.17 -5.32
CA ALA A 91 -1.15 -10.97 -4.53
C ALA A 91 -0.77 -11.17 -3.06
N GLU A 92 -1.02 -12.38 -2.52
CA GLU A 92 -0.66 -12.77 -1.16
C GLU A 92 0.86 -12.90 -0.96
N ALA A 93 1.63 -12.92 -2.06
CA ALA A 93 3.10 -12.91 -2.05
C ALA A 93 3.69 -11.49 -2.07
N ALA A 94 2.95 -10.47 -1.62
CA ALA A 94 3.44 -9.11 -1.51
C ALA A 94 4.60 -8.97 -0.51
N SER A 95 5.61 -8.19 -0.89
CA SER A 95 6.75 -7.80 -0.03
C SER A 95 6.34 -6.87 1.12
N GLY A 96 5.13 -6.30 1.07
CA GLY A 96 4.50 -5.59 2.18
C GLY A 96 3.06 -5.21 1.84
N GLN A 97 2.25 -4.92 2.85
CA GLN A 97 0.87 -4.49 2.69
C GLN A 97 0.44 -3.49 3.77
N GLN A 98 -0.64 -2.77 3.50
CA GLN A 98 -1.41 -2.06 4.52
C GLN A 98 -2.91 -2.32 4.34
N GLY A 99 -3.60 -2.65 5.44
CA GLY A 99 -5.06 -2.73 5.57
C GLY A 99 -5.69 -4.05 5.11
N THR A 100 -5.03 -4.76 4.20
CA THR A 100 -5.52 -5.99 3.59
C THR A 100 -5.34 -7.23 4.47
N ASP A 101 -6.02 -8.32 4.11
CA ASP A 101 -5.79 -9.66 4.69
C ASP A 101 -5.85 -10.74 3.59
N VAL A 102 -5.58 -12.00 3.94
CA VAL A 102 -5.61 -13.13 3.00
C VAL A 102 -6.72 -14.13 3.32
N GLU A 103 -7.32 -14.73 2.29
CA GLU A 103 -8.27 -15.83 2.43
C GLU A 103 -8.06 -16.92 1.37
N GLU A 104 -8.64 -18.11 1.58
CA GLU A 104 -8.71 -19.15 0.56
C GLU A 104 -9.48 -18.63 -0.66
N THR A 105 -8.98 -18.90 -1.88
CA THR A 105 -9.66 -18.47 -3.12
C THR A 105 -10.50 -19.60 -3.71
N GLU A 106 -11.71 -19.27 -4.18
CA GLU A 106 -12.56 -20.17 -4.97
C GLU A 106 -12.23 -20.11 -6.48
N ASP A 107 -11.24 -19.29 -6.90
CA ASP A 107 -10.79 -19.17 -8.29
C ASP A 107 -10.19 -20.48 -8.84
N GLU A 108 -10.13 -20.59 -10.17
CA GLU A 108 -9.50 -21.70 -10.86
C GLU A 108 -8.01 -21.83 -10.50
N GLY A 109 -7.64 -22.98 -9.95
CA GLY A 109 -6.30 -23.27 -9.43
C GLY A 109 -6.21 -23.24 -7.89
N GLY A 110 -7.16 -22.61 -7.22
CA GLY A 110 -7.17 -22.46 -5.76
C GLY A 110 -5.94 -21.68 -5.23
N GLY A 111 -5.61 -21.88 -3.97
CA GLY A 111 -4.57 -21.12 -3.27
C GLY A 111 -5.20 -20.08 -2.34
N GLN A 112 -4.65 -18.87 -2.33
CA GLN A 112 -5.19 -17.75 -1.55
C GLN A 112 -5.39 -16.54 -2.46
N ASN A 113 -6.14 -15.55 -1.97
CA ASN A 113 -6.21 -14.22 -2.55
C ASN A 113 -6.04 -13.16 -1.45
N VAL A 114 -5.85 -11.91 -1.84
CA VAL A 114 -5.88 -10.75 -0.93
C VAL A 114 -7.26 -10.12 -0.97
N GLY A 115 -7.88 -9.94 0.19
CA GLY A 115 -9.22 -9.39 0.34
C GLY A 115 -9.37 -8.38 1.46
N TRP A 116 -10.63 -8.01 1.74
CA TRP A 116 -11.04 -6.91 2.63
C TRP A 116 -10.42 -5.55 2.26
N ILE A 117 -10.13 -5.35 0.97
CA ILE A 117 -9.48 -4.15 0.46
C ILE A 117 -10.44 -2.97 0.48
N SER A 118 -10.03 -1.89 1.14
CA SER A 118 -10.74 -0.63 1.26
C SER A 118 -9.93 0.53 0.67
N ASN A 119 -10.53 1.72 0.58
CA ASN A 119 -9.86 2.93 0.09
C ASN A 119 -8.63 3.31 0.93
N GLY A 120 -7.46 3.43 0.28
CA GLY A 120 -6.18 3.80 0.90
C GLY A 120 -5.28 2.62 1.28
N ASP A 121 -5.76 1.38 1.13
CA ASP A 121 -4.97 0.17 1.32
C ASP A 121 -3.96 -0.01 0.18
N TRP A 122 -2.93 -0.85 0.38
CA TRP A 122 -1.95 -1.13 -0.68
C TRP A 122 -1.23 -2.46 -0.53
N LEU A 123 -0.72 -2.97 -1.66
CA LEU A 123 0.30 -4.02 -1.75
C LEU A 123 1.59 -3.46 -2.36
N ARG A 124 2.73 -3.96 -1.89
CA ARG A 124 4.08 -3.58 -2.35
C ARG A 124 4.85 -4.81 -2.81
N PHE A 125 5.49 -4.72 -3.96
CA PHE A 125 6.33 -5.77 -4.55
C PHE A 125 7.72 -5.19 -4.82
N ASP A 126 8.72 -5.73 -4.13
CA ASP A 126 10.11 -5.30 -4.28
C ASP A 126 10.79 -5.98 -5.47
N ASP A 127 11.80 -5.30 -6.00
CA ASP A 127 12.76 -5.86 -6.97
C ASP A 127 12.12 -6.41 -8.26
N VAL A 128 11.08 -5.72 -8.74
CA VAL A 128 10.37 -6.05 -9.99
C VAL A 128 11.21 -5.59 -11.17
N ASP A 129 11.59 -6.53 -12.05
CA ASP A 129 12.45 -6.29 -13.21
C ASP A 129 11.65 -6.32 -14.51
N PHE A 130 11.50 -5.15 -15.11
CA PHE A 130 10.85 -4.93 -16.40
C PHE A 130 11.81 -5.12 -17.58
N GLY A 131 13.13 -5.20 -17.34
CA GLY A 131 14.14 -5.28 -18.39
C GLY A 131 14.17 -4.05 -19.33
N ASP A 132 14.80 -4.21 -20.50
CA ASP A 132 15.00 -3.13 -21.48
C ASP A 132 13.78 -2.89 -22.40
N THR A 133 12.91 -3.89 -22.56
CA THR A 133 11.65 -3.76 -23.32
C THR A 133 10.59 -3.20 -22.38
N PRO A 134 9.88 -2.11 -22.70
CA PRO A 134 8.89 -1.56 -21.78
C PRO A 134 7.70 -2.50 -21.56
N ALA A 135 7.19 -2.55 -20.32
CA ALA A 135 5.79 -2.87 -20.10
C ALA A 135 4.92 -1.65 -20.44
N THR A 136 3.84 -1.86 -21.20
CA THR A 136 2.85 -0.83 -21.53
C THR A 136 1.43 -1.20 -21.08
N GLY A 137 1.24 -2.37 -20.47
CA GLY A 137 -0.01 -2.74 -19.83
C GLY A 137 0.14 -3.52 -18.53
N PHE A 138 -0.97 -3.61 -17.82
CA PHE A 138 -1.14 -4.34 -16.56
C PHE A 138 -2.45 -5.12 -16.61
N ALA A 139 -2.46 -6.35 -16.11
CA ALA A 139 -3.67 -7.16 -15.98
C ALA A 139 -3.73 -7.82 -14.60
N ALA A 140 -4.92 -7.83 -13.99
CA ALA A 140 -5.18 -8.45 -12.68
C ALA A 140 -6.44 -9.33 -12.71
N ARG A 141 -6.38 -10.41 -11.94
CA ARG A 141 -7.47 -11.34 -11.64
C ARG A 141 -8.13 -10.88 -10.34
N ILE A 142 -9.36 -10.40 -10.43
CA ILE A 142 -10.08 -9.71 -9.36
C ILE A 142 -11.50 -10.24 -9.18
N ALA A 143 -12.04 -10.06 -7.98
CA ALA A 143 -13.44 -10.31 -7.65
C ALA A 143 -13.99 -9.15 -6.79
N SER A 144 -15.29 -8.87 -6.91
CA SER A 144 -15.98 -7.74 -6.28
C SER A 144 -17.50 -8.00 -6.28
N ASP A 145 -18.16 -7.62 -5.19
CA ASP A 145 -19.61 -7.48 -5.03
C ASP A 145 -19.93 -6.10 -4.41
N ALA A 146 -19.09 -5.12 -4.73
CA ALA A 146 -19.28 -3.73 -4.34
C ALA A 146 -20.00 -2.95 -5.44
N ASP A 147 -20.90 -2.06 -5.01
CA ASP A 147 -21.69 -1.20 -5.89
C ASP A 147 -20.78 -0.34 -6.79
N ASP A 148 -21.18 -0.13 -8.05
CA ASP A 148 -20.48 0.72 -9.02
C ASP A 148 -20.29 2.16 -8.52
N ASP A 149 -21.14 2.62 -7.60
CA ASP A 149 -20.99 3.93 -6.93
C ASP A 149 -19.71 4.04 -6.08
N SER A 150 -19.07 2.92 -5.70
CA SER A 150 -17.78 2.91 -4.99
C SER A 150 -16.61 3.47 -5.83
N ARG A 151 -16.72 3.41 -7.17
CA ARG A 151 -15.65 3.84 -8.12
C ARG A 151 -14.29 3.19 -7.84
N GLY A 152 -14.32 1.93 -7.41
CA GLY A 152 -13.15 1.11 -7.11
C GLY A 152 -12.12 1.05 -8.24
N ARG A 153 -10.85 1.22 -7.87
CA ARG A 153 -9.70 1.23 -8.79
C ARG A 153 -8.42 0.75 -8.12
N ILE A 154 -7.55 0.14 -8.92
CA ILE A 154 -6.16 -0.14 -8.58
C ILE A 154 -5.28 0.88 -9.29
N GLU A 155 -4.55 1.68 -8.51
CA GLU A 155 -3.58 2.63 -9.00
C GLU A 155 -2.18 1.99 -8.97
N ILE A 156 -1.63 1.73 -10.16
CA ILE A 156 -0.30 1.13 -10.31
C ILE A 156 0.73 2.25 -10.17
N ARG A 157 1.49 2.26 -9.08
CA ARG A 157 2.47 3.30 -8.76
C ARG A 157 3.88 2.72 -8.69
N ILE A 158 4.86 3.42 -9.26
CA ILE A 158 6.24 2.97 -9.40
C ILE A 158 7.12 3.71 -8.38
N ASP A 159 8.01 2.97 -7.71
CA ASP A 159 8.98 3.36 -6.67
C ASP A 159 8.43 3.93 -5.36
N SER A 160 7.23 4.54 -5.36
CA SER A 160 6.61 5.11 -4.17
C SER A 160 5.08 5.13 -4.28
N PRO A 161 4.33 4.84 -3.20
CA PRO A 161 2.88 4.92 -3.20
C PRO A 161 2.39 6.38 -3.26
N ALA A 162 3.28 7.36 -3.11
CA ALA A 162 2.96 8.79 -3.29
C ALA A 162 3.16 9.29 -4.74
N ASN A 163 3.90 8.54 -5.58
CA ASN A 163 4.11 8.94 -6.99
C ASN A 163 2.80 8.86 -7.78
N PRO A 164 2.59 9.70 -8.81
CA PRO A 164 1.42 9.58 -9.68
C PRO A 164 1.28 8.17 -10.26
N PRO A 165 0.05 7.65 -10.47
CA PRO A 165 -0.14 6.34 -11.08
C PRO A 165 0.46 6.29 -12.49
N ALA A 166 1.28 5.27 -12.75
CA ALA A 166 1.71 4.91 -14.10
C ALA A 166 0.53 4.41 -14.93
N GLY A 167 -0.46 3.77 -14.29
CA GLY A 167 -1.76 3.49 -14.87
C GLY A 167 -2.81 3.23 -13.81
N THR A 168 -4.06 3.03 -14.23
CA THR A 168 -5.19 2.83 -13.31
C THR A 168 -6.14 1.80 -13.89
N LEU A 169 -6.39 0.74 -13.14
CA LEU A 169 -7.33 -0.32 -13.48
C LEU A 169 -8.65 -0.08 -12.75
N ILE A 170 -9.75 0.11 -13.48
CA ILE A 170 -11.09 0.19 -12.87
C ILE A 170 -11.55 -1.22 -12.50
N THR A 171 -11.91 -1.43 -11.23
CA THR A 171 -12.24 -2.78 -10.72
C THR A 171 -13.67 -3.17 -11.04
N GLY A 172 -14.65 -2.32 -10.70
CA GLY A 172 -16.10 -2.53 -10.89
C GLY A 172 -16.65 -3.79 -10.19
N ASP A 173 -17.97 -3.99 -10.31
CA ASP A 173 -18.64 -5.22 -9.86
C ASP A 173 -18.26 -6.44 -10.73
N THR A 174 -18.15 -7.62 -10.14
CA THR A 174 -17.97 -8.91 -10.84
C THR A 174 -19.02 -9.96 -10.46
N ASP A 175 -20.16 -9.51 -9.92
CA ASP A 175 -21.31 -10.30 -9.45
C ASP A 175 -21.04 -11.13 -8.15
N GLY A 176 -19.87 -10.99 -7.52
CA GLY A 176 -19.50 -11.80 -6.34
C GLY A 176 -18.07 -11.60 -5.81
N TRP A 177 -17.89 -11.64 -4.48
CA TRP A 177 -16.57 -11.61 -3.80
C TRP A 177 -15.61 -12.74 -4.17
N GLN A 178 -16.13 -13.81 -4.76
CA GLN A 178 -15.39 -14.97 -5.25
C GLN A 178 -15.76 -15.31 -6.71
N ASP A 179 -16.43 -14.39 -7.42
CA ASP A 179 -16.73 -14.52 -8.86
C ASP A 179 -15.66 -13.77 -9.66
N TRP A 180 -14.65 -14.53 -10.09
CA TRP A 180 -13.38 -13.99 -10.55
C TRP A 180 -13.37 -13.59 -12.04
N THR A 181 -12.92 -12.36 -12.32
CA THR A 181 -12.73 -11.85 -13.69
C THR A 181 -11.34 -11.25 -13.88
N SER A 182 -10.79 -11.33 -15.10
CA SER A 182 -9.50 -10.74 -15.43
C SER A 182 -9.71 -9.39 -16.14
N ARG A 183 -9.30 -8.29 -15.51
CA ARG A 183 -9.36 -6.94 -16.10
C ARG A 183 -7.96 -6.43 -16.42
N SER A 184 -7.86 -5.48 -17.35
CA SER A 184 -6.56 -4.92 -17.74
C SER A 184 -6.63 -3.45 -18.14
N THR A 185 -5.50 -2.76 -18.02
CA THR A 185 -5.33 -1.35 -18.36
C THR A 185 -4.01 -1.14 -19.10
N GLU A 186 -3.86 0.03 -19.72
CA GLU A 186 -2.58 0.55 -20.20
C GLU A 186 -1.83 1.22 -19.03
N ILE A 187 -0.50 1.24 -19.11
CA ILE A 187 0.38 1.95 -18.19
C ILE A 187 1.39 2.79 -18.98
N GLN A 188 1.97 3.80 -18.33
CA GLN A 188 3.14 4.51 -18.83
C GLN A 188 4.29 3.50 -19.07
N PRO A 189 4.96 3.55 -20.24
CA PRO A 189 6.06 2.65 -20.56
C PRO A 189 7.12 2.58 -19.45
N THR A 190 7.28 1.42 -18.83
CA THR A 190 8.16 1.20 -17.67
C THR A 190 9.22 0.15 -18.00
N THR A 191 10.48 0.45 -17.71
CA THR A 191 11.69 -0.38 -17.99
C THR A 191 12.64 -0.35 -16.81
N GLY A 192 13.47 -1.37 -16.68
CA GLY A 192 14.43 -1.48 -15.58
C GLY A 192 13.78 -2.02 -14.30
N ARG A 193 14.30 -1.62 -13.14
CA ARG A 193 14.05 -2.30 -11.87
C ARG A 193 13.45 -1.36 -10.84
N HIS A 194 12.31 -1.76 -10.28
CA HIS A 194 11.48 -0.90 -9.46
C HIS A 194 10.88 -1.62 -8.25
N THR A 195 10.48 -0.84 -7.25
CA THR A 195 9.44 -1.29 -6.30
C THR A 195 8.08 -0.92 -6.88
N VAL A 196 7.17 -1.88 -7.01
CA VAL A 196 5.81 -1.65 -7.51
C VAL A 196 4.85 -1.57 -6.34
N PHE A 197 3.96 -0.57 -6.36
CA PHE A 197 2.84 -0.45 -5.45
C PHE A 197 1.53 -0.60 -6.23
N LEU A 198 0.64 -1.46 -5.71
CA LEU A 198 -0.77 -1.45 -6.06
C LEU A 198 -1.49 -0.69 -4.94
N VAL A 199 -1.87 0.57 -5.19
CA VAL A 199 -2.63 1.38 -4.24
C VAL A 199 -4.11 1.27 -4.59
N PHE A 200 -4.92 0.91 -3.62
CA PHE A 200 -6.34 0.70 -3.78
C PHE A 200 -7.08 1.98 -3.43
N ALA A 201 -7.97 2.43 -4.31
CA ALA A 201 -8.75 3.63 -4.09
C ALA A 201 -10.22 3.43 -4.49
N ALA A 202 -11.08 4.10 -3.75
CA ALA A 202 -12.51 4.18 -3.96
C ALA A 202 -12.98 5.58 -3.53
N ASP A 203 -14.22 5.93 -3.82
CA ASP A 203 -14.78 7.25 -3.49
C ASP A 203 -15.49 7.24 -2.11
N ASP A 204 -15.74 6.04 -1.56
CA ASP A 204 -16.14 5.80 -0.17
C ASP A 204 -15.00 5.14 0.66
N GLY A 205 -15.36 4.41 1.72
CA GLY A 205 -14.43 3.70 2.60
C GLY A 205 -14.95 2.33 3.06
N ASP A 206 -15.90 1.74 2.33
CA ASP A 206 -16.27 0.34 2.48
C ASP A 206 -15.28 -0.55 1.70
N GLU A 207 -15.39 -1.87 1.91
CA GLU A 207 -14.57 -2.87 1.21
C GLU A 207 -15.07 -3.02 -0.23
N PHE A 208 -14.16 -3.05 -1.21
CA PHE A 208 -14.52 -2.99 -2.64
C PHE A 208 -13.78 -3.98 -3.56
N LEU A 209 -12.82 -4.75 -3.04
CA LEU A 209 -12.00 -5.64 -3.89
C LEU A 209 -11.47 -6.88 -3.16
N ASN A 210 -11.45 -8.00 -3.90
CA ASN A 210 -10.54 -9.12 -3.71
C ASN A 210 -9.64 -9.23 -4.96
N ILE A 211 -8.35 -9.55 -4.80
CA ILE A 211 -7.37 -9.73 -5.88
C ILE A 211 -6.56 -11.02 -5.68
N ASN A 212 -6.53 -11.87 -6.70
CA ASN A 212 -5.82 -13.15 -6.69
C ASN A 212 -4.37 -12.95 -7.18
N TYR A 213 -4.20 -12.55 -8.44
CA TYR A 213 -2.89 -12.32 -9.03
C TYR A 213 -2.90 -11.22 -10.11
N PHE A 214 -1.71 -10.77 -10.51
CA PHE A 214 -1.52 -9.85 -11.64
C PHE A 214 -0.27 -10.18 -12.45
N ALA A 215 -0.12 -9.53 -13.60
CA ALA A 215 1.12 -9.51 -14.37
C ALA A 215 1.22 -8.21 -15.19
N PHE A 216 2.44 -7.78 -15.51
CA PHE A 216 2.67 -6.75 -16.53
C PHE A 216 2.73 -7.37 -17.93
N ARG A 217 2.57 -6.53 -18.96
CA ARG A 217 2.63 -6.92 -20.37
C ARG A 217 3.20 -5.79 -21.23
N HIS A 218 3.72 -6.15 -22.39
CA HIS A 218 4.04 -5.22 -23.47
C HIS A 218 2.78 -4.56 -24.06
#